data_AF-A0A519SCT4-F1
#
_entry.id   AF-A0A519SCT4-F1
#
_cell.length_a   1.000
_cell.length_b   1.000
_cell.length_c   1.000
_cell.angle_alpha   90.00
_cell.angle_beta   90.00
_cell.angle_gamma   90.00
#
_symmetry.space_group_name_H-M   'P 1'
#
loop_
_entity.id
_entity.type
_entity.pdbx_description
1 polymer ?
#
loop_
_entity_poly.entity_id
_entity_poly.type
_entity_poly.pdbx_seq_one_letter_code
_entity_poly.pdbx_strand_id
1 'polypeptide(L)'
;NIATVSQEVPSGDETPLEFLFKSDKERSSLLAEIETSQDPIRIADIYDRLMIIDAYSAESRANNILKGLGFSDDDQNRSLSSFSGGLRMRIALAAALFIRPDLLLFDEPTNHLDIESIIWLEEFLKNYSKNVIVISHEREFLNKIVDHVFHLNNKIITTYKGNYDKYEEKYQAKLMNDLAYNKKIDAQKAHMQKFVDRFGAKATKAKQAQSRVKAISKLLSIAINNDDDSIKFSFTEVEDLPSPIISFNKVDIGYGSKIILKNISQNIDNDDKIALLGANGNGKSTVVQSLLFLRRTIEHCGTWNPNSLIYQYEETNGLNVELNGSYCLSLGGSDNIQNQIAPDASTSIAVCSANGEVKVEYSFPEKDDSCACQETVA
;
A
#
# COMPACT_ATOMS: atom_id res chain seq x y z
N ASN A 1 -19.94 -22.99 1.55
CA ASN A 1 -18.59 -22.88 0.92
C ASN A 1 -17.84 -21.71 1.52
N ILE A 2 -16.58 -21.89 1.96
CA ILE A 2 -15.67 -20.81 2.41
C ILE A 2 -14.73 -20.52 1.25
N ALA A 3 -14.54 -19.25 0.87
CA ALA A 3 -13.44 -18.88 -0.02
C ALA A 3 -12.45 -17.99 0.71
N THR A 4 -11.18 -18.35 0.57
CA THR A 4 -10.02 -17.57 1.02
C THR A 4 -9.30 -17.07 -0.21
N VAL A 5 -8.96 -15.79 -0.25
CA VAL A 5 -7.93 -15.31 -1.18
C VAL A 5 -6.58 -15.67 -0.55
N SER A 6 -6.05 -16.85 -0.88
CA SER A 6 -4.64 -17.15 -0.60
C SER A 6 -3.77 -16.34 -1.57
N GLN A 7 -2.57 -15.93 -1.14
CA GLN A 7 -1.60 -15.21 -1.98
C GLN A 7 -1.06 -16.02 -3.18
N GLU A 8 -1.70 -17.13 -3.54
CA GLU A 8 -1.32 -17.91 -4.72
C GLU A 8 -1.76 -17.16 -5.98
N VAL A 9 -0.81 -16.42 -6.52
CA VAL A 9 -0.96 -15.58 -7.69
C VAL A 9 -1.28 -16.47 -8.90
N PRO A 10 -2.45 -16.31 -9.56
CA PRO A 10 -2.83 -17.17 -10.68
C PRO A 10 -1.83 -17.01 -11.82
N SER A 11 -1.27 -18.10 -12.31
CA SER A 11 -0.25 -18.10 -13.37
C SER A 11 -0.57 -19.14 -14.43
N GLY A 12 -0.44 -18.78 -15.70
CA GLY A 12 -0.68 -19.68 -16.81
C GLY A 12 -1.02 -18.93 -18.10
N ASP A 13 -1.40 -19.68 -19.13
CA ASP A 13 -1.76 -19.14 -20.43
C ASP A 13 -3.26 -18.88 -20.61
N GLU A 14 -4.08 -19.28 -19.63
CA GLU A 14 -5.51 -19.00 -19.62
C GLU A 14 -5.81 -17.50 -19.52
N THR A 15 -7.05 -17.12 -19.85
CA THR A 15 -7.51 -15.74 -19.72
C THR A 15 -8.11 -15.49 -18.33
N PRO A 16 -8.22 -14.22 -17.87
CA PRO A 16 -8.94 -13.88 -16.64
C PRO A 16 -10.36 -14.46 -16.59
N LEU A 17 -11.12 -14.42 -17.70
CA LEU A 17 -12.48 -14.97 -17.75
C LEU A 17 -12.50 -16.48 -17.58
N GLU A 18 -11.61 -17.19 -18.27
CA GLU A 18 -11.46 -18.64 -18.13
C GLU A 18 -11.12 -19.03 -16.69
N PHE A 19 -10.21 -18.27 -16.05
CA PHE A 19 -9.83 -18.50 -14.67
C PHE A 19 -11.02 -18.32 -13.71
N LEU A 20 -11.81 -17.24 -13.87
CA LEU A 20 -13.03 -17.02 -13.08
C LEU A 20 -14.02 -18.18 -13.26
N PHE A 21 -14.27 -18.61 -14.48
CA PHE A 21 -15.20 -19.71 -14.74
C PHE A 21 -14.71 -21.04 -14.14
N LYS A 22 -13.41 -21.35 -14.24
CA LYS A 22 -12.82 -22.55 -13.63
C LYS A 22 -12.84 -22.52 -12.11
N SER A 23 -12.80 -21.33 -11.50
CA SER A 23 -12.87 -21.17 -10.05
C SER A 23 -14.22 -21.63 -9.49
N ASP A 24 -15.29 -21.53 -10.27
CA ASP A 24 -16.61 -22.10 -9.97
C ASP A 24 -16.66 -23.59 -10.39
N LYS A 25 -16.12 -24.43 -9.51
CA LYS A 25 -16.02 -25.89 -9.71
C LYS A 25 -17.39 -26.56 -9.85
N GLU A 26 -18.40 -26.08 -9.13
CA GLU A 26 -19.74 -26.64 -9.19
C GLU A 26 -20.35 -26.41 -10.58
N ARG A 27 -20.37 -25.15 -11.03
CA ARG A 27 -20.88 -24.80 -12.37
C ARG A 27 -20.13 -25.54 -13.47
N SER A 28 -18.79 -25.57 -13.39
CA SER A 28 -17.95 -26.23 -14.40
C SER A 28 -18.20 -27.74 -14.46
N SER A 29 -18.36 -28.40 -13.30
CA SER A 29 -18.67 -29.83 -13.23
C SER A 29 -20.04 -30.15 -13.80
N LEU A 30 -21.06 -29.33 -13.48
CA LEU A 30 -22.43 -29.54 -13.96
C LEU A 30 -22.55 -29.37 -15.48
N LEU A 31 -21.86 -28.37 -16.05
CA LEU A 31 -21.84 -28.17 -17.50
C LEU A 31 -21.14 -29.32 -18.23
N ALA A 32 -20.00 -29.80 -17.72
CA ALA A 32 -19.31 -30.96 -18.28
C ALA A 32 -20.14 -32.26 -18.17
N GLU A 33 -20.92 -32.41 -17.10
CA GLU A 33 -21.81 -33.56 -16.91
C GLU A 33 -22.97 -33.54 -17.92
N ILE A 34 -23.54 -32.38 -18.25
CA ILE A 34 -24.59 -32.27 -19.29
C ILE A 34 -24.09 -32.79 -20.64
N GLU A 35 -22.84 -32.50 -21.03
CA GLU A 35 -22.28 -32.89 -22.33
C GLU A 35 -22.14 -34.41 -22.48
N THR A 36 -22.03 -35.13 -21.37
CA THR A 36 -21.73 -36.58 -21.35
C THR A 36 -22.89 -37.45 -20.87
N SER A 37 -23.82 -36.88 -20.12
CA SER A 37 -24.98 -37.60 -19.58
C SER A 37 -26.00 -37.95 -20.67
N GLN A 38 -26.53 -39.17 -20.62
CA GLN A 38 -27.62 -39.64 -21.49
C GLN A 38 -28.94 -39.85 -20.73
N ASP A 39 -28.94 -39.66 -19.41
CA ASP A 39 -30.13 -39.83 -18.55
C ASP A 39 -30.97 -38.53 -18.52
N PRO A 40 -32.20 -38.53 -19.08
CA PRO A 40 -33.05 -37.34 -19.11
C PRO A 40 -33.42 -36.79 -17.73
N ILE A 41 -33.55 -37.64 -16.70
CA ILE A 41 -33.91 -37.21 -15.35
C ILE A 41 -32.72 -36.48 -14.73
N ARG A 42 -31.53 -37.06 -14.85
CA ARG A 42 -30.30 -36.44 -14.34
C ARG A 42 -30.02 -35.10 -15.04
N ILE A 43 -30.25 -35.01 -16.34
CA ILE A 43 -30.11 -33.75 -17.10
C ILE A 43 -31.07 -32.68 -16.57
N ALA A 44 -32.32 -33.03 -16.27
CA ALA A 44 -33.29 -32.10 -15.68
C ALA A 44 -32.83 -31.59 -14.29
N ASP A 45 -32.37 -32.50 -13.42
CA ASP A 45 -31.84 -32.13 -12.09
C ASP A 45 -30.64 -31.16 -12.20
N ILE A 46 -29.77 -31.36 -13.20
CA ILE A 46 -28.64 -30.46 -13.45
C ILE A 46 -29.12 -29.09 -13.91
N TYR A 47 -30.09 -29.01 -14.83
CA TYR A 47 -30.65 -27.73 -15.26
C TYR A 47 -31.29 -26.96 -14.10
N ASP A 48 -32.03 -27.64 -13.23
CA ASP A 48 -32.60 -27.03 -12.02
C ASP A 48 -31.49 -26.49 -11.11
N ARG A 49 -30.40 -27.24 -10.93
CA ARG A 49 -29.26 -26.79 -10.13
C ARG A 49 -28.54 -25.59 -10.76
N LEU A 50 -28.32 -25.60 -12.08
CA LEU A 50 -27.73 -24.49 -12.83
C LEU A 50 -28.57 -23.22 -12.75
N MET A 51 -29.90 -23.35 -12.73
CA MET A 51 -30.82 -22.24 -12.52
C MET A 51 -30.71 -21.68 -11.10
N ILE A 52 -30.62 -22.54 -10.07
CA ILE A 52 -30.46 -22.13 -8.67
C ILE A 52 -29.15 -21.37 -8.43
N ILE A 53 -28.04 -21.81 -9.04
CA ILE A 53 -26.74 -21.14 -8.90
C ILE A 53 -26.56 -19.95 -9.86
N ASP A 54 -27.59 -19.61 -10.64
CA ASP A 54 -27.57 -18.50 -11.60
C ASP A 54 -26.39 -18.61 -12.60
N ALA A 55 -26.24 -19.80 -13.20
CA ALA A 55 -25.13 -20.13 -14.09
C ALA A 55 -25.19 -19.37 -15.42
N TYR A 56 -26.38 -18.99 -15.89
CA TYR A 56 -26.58 -18.31 -17.17
C TYR A 56 -26.17 -16.83 -17.14
N SER A 57 -26.21 -16.18 -15.96
CA SER A 57 -25.72 -14.80 -15.79
C SER A 57 -24.21 -14.74 -15.56
N ALA A 58 -23.54 -15.89 -15.45
CA ALA A 58 -22.14 -16.01 -15.04
C ALA A 58 -21.18 -15.12 -15.85
N GLU A 59 -21.34 -15.08 -17.16
CA GLU A 59 -20.49 -14.26 -18.04
C GLU A 59 -20.65 -12.76 -17.79
N SER A 60 -21.90 -12.28 -17.75
CA SER A 60 -22.17 -10.87 -17.43
C SER A 60 -21.64 -10.50 -16.04
N ARG A 61 -21.78 -11.39 -15.05
CA ARG A 61 -21.24 -11.18 -13.71
C ARG A 61 -19.71 -11.13 -13.70
N ALA A 62 -19.04 -12.05 -14.39
CA ALA A 62 -17.58 -12.09 -14.47
C ALA A 62 -17.04 -10.81 -15.11
N ASN A 63 -17.63 -10.38 -16.24
CA ASN A 63 -17.28 -9.14 -16.92
C ASN A 63 -17.46 -7.92 -16.01
N ASN A 64 -18.57 -7.83 -15.28
CA ASN A 64 -18.83 -6.71 -14.36
C ASN A 64 -17.82 -6.66 -13.20
N ILE A 65 -17.45 -7.81 -12.64
CA ILE A 65 -16.44 -7.90 -11.58
C ILE A 65 -15.06 -7.49 -12.09
N LEU A 66 -14.65 -8.01 -13.25
CA LEU A 66 -13.36 -7.68 -13.85
C LEU A 66 -13.27 -6.19 -14.23
N LYS A 67 -14.32 -5.61 -14.83
CA LYS A 67 -14.38 -4.17 -15.12
C LYS A 67 -14.27 -3.33 -13.85
N GLY A 68 -14.99 -3.72 -12.79
CA GLY A 68 -14.95 -3.05 -11.50
C GLY A 68 -13.58 -3.05 -10.82
N LEU A 69 -12.74 -4.04 -11.12
CA LEU A 69 -11.36 -4.15 -10.62
C LEU A 69 -10.31 -3.56 -11.58
N GLY A 70 -10.76 -2.87 -12.63
CA GLY A 70 -9.92 -2.13 -13.57
C GLY A 70 -9.44 -2.93 -14.78
N PHE A 71 -10.07 -4.06 -15.13
CA PHE A 71 -9.72 -4.84 -16.34
C PHE A 71 -10.59 -4.43 -17.53
N SER A 72 -9.95 -3.94 -18.60
CA SER A 72 -10.61 -3.64 -19.87
C SER A 72 -11.08 -4.91 -20.60
N ASP A 73 -11.94 -4.77 -21.60
CA ASP A 73 -12.39 -5.90 -22.41
C ASP A 73 -11.21 -6.61 -23.13
N ASP A 74 -10.18 -5.86 -23.51
CA ASP A 74 -8.95 -6.43 -24.09
C ASP A 74 -8.14 -7.20 -23.03
N ASP A 75 -8.06 -6.69 -21.80
CA ASP A 75 -7.37 -7.38 -20.70
C ASP A 75 -8.07 -8.70 -20.34
N GLN A 76 -9.39 -8.77 -20.45
CA GLN A 76 -10.15 -9.97 -20.11
C GLN A 76 -9.85 -11.15 -21.05
N ASN A 77 -9.32 -10.88 -22.24
CA ASN A 77 -9.00 -11.87 -23.26
C ASN A 77 -7.49 -12.16 -23.40
N ARG A 78 -6.63 -11.44 -22.68
CA ARG A 78 -5.18 -11.67 -22.74
C ARG A 78 -4.74 -12.74 -21.74
N SER A 79 -3.62 -13.40 -22.03
CA SER A 79 -3.04 -14.43 -21.17
C SER A 79 -2.66 -13.90 -19.79
N LEU A 80 -2.95 -14.67 -18.74
CA LEU A 80 -2.58 -14.37 -17.35
C LEU A 80 -1.07 -14.13 -17.16
N SER A 81 -0.22 -14.79 -17.93
CA SER A 81 1.24 -14.64 -17.87
C SER A 81 1.74 -13.24 -18.25
N SER A 82 0.94 -12.48 -18.99
CA SER A 82 1.26 -11.09 -19.38
C SER A 82 1.03 -10.07 -18.26
N PHE A 83 0.33 -10.45 -17.18
CA PHE A 83 -0.01 -9.55 -16.08
C PHE A 83 1.09 -9.50 -15.00
N SER A 84 1.32 -8.31 -14.44
CA SER A 84 2.15 -8.14 -13.26
C SER A 84 1.59 -8.90 -12.05
N GLY A 85 2.41 -9.18 -11.04
CA GLY A 85 1.98 -9.89 -9.84
C GLY A 85 0.79 -9.22 -9.14
N GLY A 86 0.78 -7.89 -9.04
CA GLY A 86 -0.33 -7.13 -8.47
C GLY A 86 -1.64 -7.26 -9.26
N LEU A 87 -1.57 -7.24 -10.60
CA LEU A 87 -2.77 -7.45 -11.42
C LEU A 87 -3.28 -8.89 -11.32
N ARG A 88 -2.38 -9.88 -11.24
CA ARG A 88 -2.77 -11.27 -11.00
C ARG A 88 -3.44 -11.46 -9.64
N MET A 89 -3.00 -10.74 -8.60
CA MET A 89 -3.68 -10.73 -7.30
C MET A 89 -5.12 -10.17 -7.42
N ARG A 90 -5.33 -9.11 -8.21
CA ARG A 90 -6.69 -8.59 -8.47
C ARG A 90 -7.58 -9.62 -9.19
N ILE A 91 -7.01 -10.45 -10.07
CA ILE A 91 -7.75 -11.55 -10.72
C ILE A 91 -8.13 -12.63 -9.70
N ALA A 92 -7.27 -12.94 -8.73
CA ALA A 92 -7.60 -13.85 -7.62
C ALA A 92 -8.74 -13.30 -6.76
N LEU A 93 -8.72 -12.00 -6.46
CA LEU A 93 -9.82 -11.30 -5.80
C LEU A 93 -11.12 -11.41 -6.63
N ALA A 94 -11.05 -11.15 -7.93
CA ALA A 94 -12.19 -11.29 -8.84
C ALA A 94 -12.81 -12.70 -8.80
N ALA A 95 -11.98 -13.74 -8.80
CA ALA A 95 -12.43 -15.13 -8.69
C ALA A 95 -13.13 -15.41 -7.35
N ALA A 96 -12.59 -14.93 -6.23
CA ALA A 96 -13.22 -15.10 -4.92
C ALA A 96 -14.60 -14.40 -4.84
N LEU A 97 -14.73 -13.21 -5.41
CA LEU A 97 -16.00 -12.48 -5.51
C LEU A 97 -17.00 -13.20 -6.43
N PHE A 98 -16.50 -13.79 -7.52
CA PHE A 98 -17.31 -14.51 -8.51
C PHE A 98 -17.99 -15.77 -7.93
N ILE A 99 -17.29 -16.52 -7.08
CA ILE A 99 -17.79 -17.77 -6.45
C ILE A 99 -18.98 -17.52 -5.49
N ARG A 100 -19.11 -16.31 -4.93
CA ARG A 100 -20.15 -15.96 -3.93
C ARG A 100 -20.26 -16.96 -2.74
N PRO A 101 -19.16 -17.25 -2.02
CA PRO A 101 -19.17 -18.15 -0.86
C PRO A 101 -20.02 -17.62 0.30
N ASP A 102 -20.36 -18.48 1.27
CA ASP A 102 -21.12 -18.10 2.48
C ASP A 102 -20.32 -17.23 3.47
N LEU A 103 -19.00 -17.33 3.34
CA LEU A 103 -18.01 -16.57 4.10
C LEU A 103 -16.85 -16.20 3.16
N LEU A 104 -16.63 -14.90 3.00
CA LEU A 104 -15.45 -14.32 2.35
C LEU A 104 -14.42 -13.92 3.41
N LEU A 105 -13.17 -14.33 3.21
CA LEU A 105 -12.03 -13.92 4.04
C LEU A 105 -11.05 -13.14 3.17
N PHE A 106 -10.84 -11.87 3.50
CA PHE A 106 -9.89 -10.99 2.83
C PHE A 106 -8.75 -10.58 3.75
N ASP A 107 -7.53 -10.67 3.23
CA ASP A 107 -6.31 -10.18 3.86
C ASP A 107 -5.79 -8.99 3.04
N GLU A 108 -5.95 -7.77 3.57
CA GLU A 108 -5.59 -6.50 2.93
C GLU A 108 -6.05 -6.39 1.46
N PRO A 109 -7.36 -6.44 1.16
CA PRO A 109 -7.86 -6.52 -0.21
C PRO A 109 -7.70 -5.22 -1.02
N THR A 110 -7.45 -4.10 -0.34
CA THR A 110 -7.21 -2.80 -0.98
C THR A 110 -5.77 -2.64 -1.48
N ASN A 111 -4.86 -3.53 -1.06
CA ASN A 111 -3.49 -3.51 -1.53
C ASN A 111 -3.43 -3.68 -3.05
N HIS A 112 -2.66 -2.81 -3.69
CA HIS A 112 -2.52 -2.75 -5.15
C HIS A 112 -3.80 -2.39 -5.92
N LEU A 113 -4.90 -1.98 -5.26
CA LEU A 113 -6.05 -1.37 -5.91
C LEU A 113 -5.82 0.13 -6.14
N ASP A 114 -6.39 0.67 -7.21
CA ASP A 114 -6.50 2.11 -7.39
C ASP A 114 -7.80 2.60 -6.76
N ILE A 115 -7.93 3.91 -6.58
CA ILE A 115 -9.05 4.55 -5.88
C ILE A 115 -10.40 4.12 -6.50
N GLU A 116 -10.49 4.06 -7.83
CA GLU A 116 -11.70 3.64 -8.53
C GLU A 116 -12.08 2.19 -8.20
N SER A 117 -11.12 1.26 -8.22
CA SER A 117 -11.35 -0.14 -7.85
C SER A 117 -11.71 -0.31 -6.37
N ILE A 118 -11.14 0.52 -5.48
CA ILE A 118 -11.47 0.51 -4.04
C ILE A 118 -12.93 0.92 -3.85
N ILE A 119 -13.37 2.03 -4.47
CA ILE A 119 -14.75 2.51 -4.38
C ILE A 119 -15.71 1.45 -4.92
N TRP A 120 -15.40 0.83 -6.05
CA TRP A 120 -16.20 -0.25 -6.60
C TRP A 120 -16.29 -1.45 -5.65
N LEU A 121 -15.17 -1.86 -5.04
CA LEU A 121 -15.13 -2.96 -4.08
C LEU A 121 -15.96 -2.63 -2.83
N GLU A 122 -15.90 -1.41 -2.32
CA GLU A 122 -16.74 -0.95 -1.20
C GLU A 122 -18.23 -1.10 -1.52
N GLU A 123 -18.67 -0.67 -2.71
CA GLU A 123 -20.07 -0.79 -3.15
C GLU A 123 -20.48 -2.24 -3.37
N PHE A 124 -19.58 -3.06 -3.92
CA PHE A 124 -19.82 -4.49 -4.09
C PHE A 124 -20.02 -5.18 -2.74
N LEU A 125 -19.12 -4.94 -1.78
CA LEU A 125 -19.17 -5.58 -0.45
C LEU A 125 -20.35 -5.09 0.39
N LYS A 126 -20.76 -3.81 0.27
CA LYS A 126 -21.99 -3.30 0.93
C LYS A 126 -23.25 -4.04 0.49
N ASN A 127 -23.32 -4.44 -0.79
CA ASN A 127 -24.45 -5.16 -1.36
C ASN A 127 -24.31 -6.70 -1.25
N TYR A 128 -23.22 -7.16 -0.64
CA TYR A 128 -22.97 -8.58 -0.49
C TYR A 128 -23.84 -9.16 0.62
N SER A 129 -24.72 -10.10 0.27
CA SER A 129 -25.75 -10.61 1.18
C SER A 129 -25.26 -11.66 2.20
N LYS A 130 -23.96 -11.99 2.19
CA LYS A 130 -23.35 -13.07 2.99
C LYS A 130 -22.25 -12.50 3.88
N ASN A 131 -21.59 -13.35 4.66
CA ASN A 131 -20.62 -12.89 5.66
C ASN A 131 -19.28 -12.53 5.02
N VAL A 132 -18.67 -11.44 5.48
CA VAL A 132 -17.34 -11.00 5.08
C VAL A 132 -16.51 -10.74 6.32
N ILE A 133 -15.30 -11.29 6.37
CA ILE A 133 -14.25 -10.92 7.32
C ILE A 133 -13.13 -10.31 6.51
N VAL A 134 -12.70 -9.12 6.93
CA VAL A 134 -11.68 -8.35 6.24
C VAL A 134 -10.64 -7.87 7.23
N ILE A 135 -9.38 -8.08 6.87
CA ILE A 135 -8.22 -7.49 7.51
C ILE A 135 -7.84 -6.29 6.65
N SER A 136 -7.77 -5.10 7.24
CA SER A 136 -7.32 -3.90 6.56
C SER A 136 -6.72 -2.90 7.54
N HIS A 137 -5.71 -2.18 7.08
CA HIS A 137 -5.19 -0.99 7.77
C HIS A 137 -5.88 0.32 7.32
N GLU A 138 -6.75 0.28 6.30
CA GLU A 138 -7.45 1.44 5.76
C GLU A 138 -8.73 1.77 6.53
N ARG A 139 -8.66 2.81 7.36
CA ARG A 139 -9.78 3.23 8.22
C ARG A 139 -11.04 3.57 7.42
N GLU A 140 -10.91 4.34 6.33
CA GLU A 140 -12.06 4.77 5.52
C GLU A 140 -12.80 3.60 4.88
N PHE A 141 -12.04 2.65 4.33
CA PHE A 141 -12.57 1.43 3.75
C PHE A 141 -13.34 0.61 4.80
N LEU A 142 -12.71 0.31 5.94
CA LEU A 142 -13.36 -0.41 7.04
C LEU A 142 -14.63 0.30 7.51
N ASN A 143 -14.57 1.62 7.69
CA ASN A 143 -15.68 2.40 8.23
C ASN A 143 -16.94 2.34 7.35
N LYS A 144 -16.78 2.11 6.05
CA LYS A 144 -17.87 2.02 5.09
C LYS A 144 -18.49 0.62 4.97
N ILE A 145 -17.73 -0.44 5.25
CA ILE A 145 -18.17 -1.82 4.97
C ILE A 145 -18.47 -2.64 6.24
N VAL A 146 -17.82 -2.35 7.38
CA VAL A 146 -17.93 -3.19 8.57
C VAL A 146 -19.00 -2.69 9.54
N ASP A 147 -19.66 -3.65 10.19
CA ASP A 147 -20.62 -3.42 11.28
C ASP A 147 -20.11 -3.93 12.64
N HIS A 148 -19.03 -4.71 12.63
CA HIS A 148 -18.31 -5.22 13.80
C HIS A 148 -16.80 -5.13 13.58
N VAL A 149 -16.06 -4.83 14.65
CA VAL A 149 -14.59 -4.79 14.65
C VAL A 149 -14.05 -5.82 15.64
N PHE A 150 -13.18 -6.70 15.16
CA PHE A 150 -12.42 -7.64 15.98
C PHE A 150 -11.05 -7.05 16.28
N HIS A 151 -10.86 -6.52 17.48
CA HIS A 151 -9.57 -6.01 17.91
C HIS A 151 -8.76 -7.13 18.55
N LEU A 152 -7.68 -7.54 17.87
CA LEU A 152 -6.69 -8.47 18.40
C LEU A 152 -5.62 -7.70 19.17
N ASN A 153 -5.57 -7.87 20.49
CA ASN A 153 -4.52 -7.31 21.34
C ASN A 153 -4.11 -8.37 22.38
N ASN A 154 -2.80 -8.54 22.62
CA ASN A 154 -2.29 -9.48 23.62
C ASN A 154 -2.81 -10.91 23.46
N LYS A 155 -2.91 -11.38 22.20
CA LYS A 155 -3.47 -12.70 21.84
C LYS A 155 -4.93 -12.90 22.27
N ILE A 156 -5.65 -11.81 22.57
CA ILE A 156 -7.07 -11.79 22.93
C ILE A 156 -7.82 -11.01 21.85
N ILE A 157 -8.92 -11.57 21.39
CA ILE A 157 -9.83 -10.90 20.45
C ILE A 157 -10.97 -10.28 21.25
N THR A 158 -11.13 -8.96 21.15
CA THR A 158 -12.26 -8.23 21.70
C THR A 158 -13.15 -7.72 20.57
N THR A 159 -14.43 -8.08 20.60
CA THR A 159 -15.40 -7.64 19.59
C THR A 159 -16.06 -6.32 19.99
N TYR A 160 -16.09 -5.37 19.06
CA TYR A 160 -16.79 -4.10 19.18
C TYR A 160 -17.88 -4.03 18.13
N LYS A 161 -19.11 -3.70 18.55
CA LYS A 161 -20.22 -3.43 17.62
C LYS A 161 -20.16 -1.98 17.14
N GLY A 162 -20.28 -1.79 15.83
CA GLY A 162 -20.18 -0.53 15.13
C GLY A 162 -19.11 -0.56 14.03
N ASN A 163 -19.06 0.54 13.28
CA ASN A 163 -18.01 0.83 12.33
C ASN A 163 -16.68 1.15 13.05
N TYR A 164 -15.63 1.39 12.26
CA TYR A 164 -14.28 1.64 12.78
C TYR A 164 -14.23 2.85 13.73
N ASP A 165 -14.90 3.96 13.39
CA ASP A 165 -14.89 5.17 14.22
C ASP A 165 -15.45 4.91 15.62
N LYS A 166 -16.58 4.20 15.71
CA LYS A 166 -17.20 3.83 17.01
C LYS A 166 -16.32 2.87 17.81
N TYR A 167 -15.56 2.02 17.12
CA TYR A 167 -14.57 1.17 17.77
C TYR A 167 -13.47 2.05 18.39
N GLU A 168 -12.92 2.98 17.62
CA GLU A 168 -11.81 3.84 18.04
C GLU A 168 -12.22 4.72 19.23
N GLU A 169 -13.40 5.33 19.20
CA GLU A 169 -13.97 6.07 20.32
C GLU A 169 -14.06 5.23 21.60
N LYS A 170 -14.60 4.01 21.51
CA LYS A 170 -14.74 3.09 22.65
C LYS A 170 -13.39 2.62 23.17
N TYR A 171 -12.46 2.34 22.26
CA TYR A 171 -11.12 1.90 22.60
C TYR A 171 -10.35 3.01 23.34
N GLN A 172 -10.37 4.24 22.82
CA GLN A 172 -9.75 5.40 23.46
C GLN A 172 -10.37 5.68 24.83
N ALA A 173 -11.69 5.63 24.97
CA ALA A 173 -12.36 5.80 26.26
C ALA A 173 -11.94 4.72 27.27
N LYS A 174 -11.80 3.46 26.85
CA LYS A 174 -11.31 2.37 27.69
C LYS A 174 -9.86 2.60 28.12
N LEU A 175 -8.99 2.97 27.17
CA LEU A 175 -7.59 3.26 27.44
C LEU A 175 -7.42 4.39 28.46
N MET A 176 -8.17 5.49 28.31
CA MET A 176 -8.15 6.62 29.25
C MET A 176 -8.60 6.21 30.66
N ASN A 177 -9.62 5.35 30.76
CA ASN A 177 -10.08 4.82 32.05
C ASN A 177 -9.03 3.92 32.71
N ASP A 178 -8.38 3.04 31.93
CA ASP A 178 -7.34 2.15 32.42
C ASP A 178 -6.10 2.93 32.89
N LEU A 179 -5.69 3.97 32.14
CA LEU A 179 -4.62 4.89 32.54
C LEU A 179 -4.96 5.64 33.83
N ALA A 180 -6.19 6.16 33.95
CA ALA A 180 -6.63 6.85 35.15
C ALA A 180 -6.71 5.92 36.37
N TYR A 181 -7.13 4.66 36.17
CA TYR A 181 -7.12 3.63 37.22
C TYR A 181 -5.69 3.32 37.67
N ASN A 182 -4.77 3.08 36.75
CA ASN A 182 -3.36 2.82 37.06
C ASN A 182 -2.72 3.98 37.82
N LYS A 183 -2.96 5.22 37.38
CA LYS A 183 -2.48 6.41 38.09
C LYS A 183 -2.98 6.49 39.54
N LYS A 184 -4.25 6.12 39.79
CA LYS A 184 -4.81 6.05 41.15
C LYS A 184 -4.14 4.95 41.98
N ILE A 185 -3.94 3.77 41.40
CA ILE A 185 -3.27 2.64 42.06
C ILE A 185 -1.82 3.00 42.41
N ASP A 186 -1.09 3.63 41.50
CA ASP A 186 0.29 4.05 41.71
C ASP A 186 0.41 5.12 42.80
N ALA A 187 -0.50 6.10 42.81
CA ALA A 187 -0.56 7.10 43.87
C ALA A 187 -0.83 6.45 45.25
N GLN A 188 -1.74 5.46 45.31
CA GLN A 188 -2.02 4.72 46.55
C GLN A 188 -0.81 3.88 47.00
N LYS A 189 -0.15 3.17 46.07
CA LYS A 189 1.07 2.40 46.33
C LYS A 189 2.17 3.31 46.87
N ALA A 190 2.43 4.44 46.20
CA ALA A 190 3.43 5.41 46.62
C ALA A 190 3.15 5.99 48.01
N HIS A 191 1.89 6.31 48.32
CA HIS A 191 1.51 6.81 49.65
C HIS A 191 1.72 5.76 50.75
N MET A 192 1.34 4.50 50.50
CA MET A 192 1.58 3.40 51.44
C MET A 192 3.07 3.10 51.60
N GLN A 193 3.83 3.14 50.52
CA GLN A 193 5.27 2.91 50.50
C GLN A 193 6.00 3.95 51.35
N LYS A 194 5.67 5.24 51.21
CA LYS A 194 6.24 6.31 52.07
C LYS A 194 6.07 6.05 53.57
N PHE A 195 4.97 5.43 54.00
CA PHE A 195 4.77 5.06 55.40
C PHE A 195 5.65 3.87 55.80
N VAL A 196 5.76 2.87 54.93
CA VAL A 196 6.65 1.72 55.14
C VAL A 196 8.10 2.20 55.26
N ASP A 197 8.56 3.06 54.36
CA ASP A 197 9.92 3.59 54.36
C ASP A 197 10.22 4.39 55.63
N ARG A 198 9.26 5.21 56.09
CA ARG A 198 9.43 6.07 57.28
C ARG A 198 9.35 5.32 58.61
N PHE A 199 8.55 4.24 58.69
CA PHE A 199 8.22 3.60 59.95
C PHE A 199 8.57 2.10 60.02
N GLY A 200 9.12 1.52 58.96
CA GLY A 200 9.46 0.09 58.87
C GLY A 200 10.51 -0.37 59.88
N ALA A 201 11.49 0.49 60.20
CA ALA A 201 12.54 0.18 61.17
C ALA A 201 12.13 0.41 62.65
N LYS A 202 10.94 1.00 62.92
CA LYS A 202 10.48 1.27 64.29
C LYS A 202 9.67 0.10 64.84
N ALA A 203 10.17 -0.55 65.89
CA ALA A 203 9.53 -1.72 66.53
C ALA A 203 8.04 -1.51 66.89
N THR A 204 7.66 -0.31 67.34
CA THR A 204 6.27 0.02 67.70
C THR A 204 5.30 0.08 66.51
N LYS A 205 5.80 0.33 65.29
CA LYS A 205 4.99 0.46 64.06
C LYS A 205 5.23 -0.66 63.04
N ALA A 206 6.11 -1.60 63.34
CA ALA A 206 6.49 -2.70 62.45
C ALA A 206 5.29 -3.52 61.96
N LYS A 207 4.32 -3.86 62.84
CA LYS A 207 3.09 -4.58 62.45
C LYS A 207 2.24 -3.79 61.43
N GLN A 208 2.13 -2.47 61.59
CA GLN A 208 1.39 -1.62 60.66
C GLN A 208 2.11 -1.47 59.32
N ALA A 209 3.45 -1.36 59.33
CA ALA A 209 4.26 -1.32 58.11
C ALA A 209 4.14 -2.65 57.32
N GLN A 210 4.26 -3.81 57.98
CA GLN A 210 4.09 -5.12 57.35
C GLN A 210 2.68 -5.31 56.76
N SER A 211 1.63 -4.84 57.44
CA SER A 211 0.26 -4.87 56.92
C SER A 211 0.13 -4.07 55.62
N ARG A 212 0.76 -2.89 55.52
CA ARG A 212 0.75 -2.06 54.31
C ARG A 212 1.57 -2.65 53.17
N VAL A 213 2.72 -3.28 53.46
CA VAL A 213 3.48 -4.05 52.44
C VAL A 213 2.59 -5.12 51.81
N LYS A 214 1.84 -5.86 52.64
CA LYS A 214 0.87 -6.86 52.17
C LYS A 214 -0.32 -6.26 51.43
N ALA A 215 -0.71 -5.01 51.72
CA ALA A 215 -1.76 -4.31 50.99
C ALA A 215 -1.26 -3.85 49.61
N ILE A 216 -0.03 -3.32 49.52
CA ILE A 216 0.61 -2.91 48.27
C ILE A 216 0.70 -4.09 47.29
N SER A 217 1.10 -5.27 47.77
CA SER A 217 1.23 -6.45 46.91
C SER A 217 -0.11 -6.99 46.38
N LYS A 218 -1.24 -6.61 47.01
CA LYS A 218 -2.58 -6.95 46.55
C LYS A 218 -3.17 -5.93 45.57
N LEU A 219 -2.58 -4.73 45.46
CA LEU A 219 -3.00 -3.74 44.49
C LEU A 219 -2.42 -4.09 43.12
N LEU A 220 -3.29 -4.56 42.22
CA LEU A 220 -2.93 -4.90 40.85
C LEU A 220 -3.27 -3.72 39.92
N SER A 221 -2.30 -3.32 39.11
CA SER A 221 -2.47 -2.41 37.99
C SER A 221 -2.91 -3.19 36.75
N ILE A 222 -3.60 -2.52 35.84
CA ILE A 222 -3.97 -3.05 34.54
C ILE A 222 -2.74 -2.98 33.64
N ALA A 223 -2.40 -4.07 32.96
CA ALA A 223 -1.36 -4.04 31.94
C ALA A 223 -1.88 -3.27 30.72
N ILE A 224 -1.26 -2.13 30.42
CA ILE A 224 -1.56 -1.32 29.24
C ILE A 224 -0.38 -1.51 28.29
N ASN A 225 -0.64 -2.08 27.12
CA ASN A 225 0.35 -2.06 26.05
C ASN A 225 0.30 -0.68 25.41
N ASN A 226 1.42 0.03 25.45
CA ASN A 226 1.62 1.16 24.56
C ASN A 226 2.09 0.57 23.22
N ASP A 227 1.16 0.13 22.38
CA ASP A 227 1.48 -0.25 21.00
C ASP A 227 1.74 1.02 20.13
N ASP A 228 1.47 2.21 20.68
CA ASP A 228 1.78 3.52 20.10
C ASP A 228 3.07 4.11 20.72
N ASP A 229 4.22 3.51 20.43
CA ASP A 229 5.40 4.36 20.24
C ASP A 229 5.13 5.09 18.93
N SER A 230 4.48 6.26 19.01
CA SER A 230 4.12 7.07 17.84
C SER A 230 5.34 7.19 16.93
N ILE A 231 5.33 6.50 15.79
CA ILE A 231 6.42 6.59 14.83
C ILE A 231 6.37 8.02 14.29
N LYS A 232 7.26 8.87 14.80
CA LYS A 232 7.36 10.26 14.34
C LYS A 232 8.27 10.27 13.13
N PHE A 233 7.66 10.43 11.96
CA PHE A 233 8.40 10.75 10.75
C PHE A 233 8.75 12.24 10.78
N SER A 234 10.01 12.55 11.07
CA SER A 234 10.57 13.88 10.89
C SER A 234 11.42 13.88 9.63
N PHE A 235 11.12 14.79 8.71
CA PHE A 235 11.99 15.07 7.57
C PHE A 235 12.99 16.16 7.96
N THR A 236 14.19 16.12 7.39
CA THR A 236 15.18 17.18 7.58
C THR A 236 14.63 18.47 6.96
N GLU A 237 14.64 19.56 7.73
CA GLU A 237 14.33 20.89 7.18
C GLU A 237 15.42 21.28 6.17
N VAL A 238 15.00 21.68 4.97
CA VAL A 238 15.87 22.09 3.87
C VAL A 238 15.76 23.61 3.71
N GLU A 239 16.84 24.27 3.29
CA GLU A 239 16.78 25.71 2.97
C GLU A 239 15.87 25.97 1.76
N ASP A 240 15.13 27.09 1.78
CA ASP A 240 14.27 27.50 0.66
C ASP A 240 15.10 27.73 -0.61
N LEU A 241 14.78 26.98 -1.66
CA LEU A 241 15.40 27.13 -2.97
C LEU A 241 14.65 28.15 -3.82
N PRO A 242 15.30 28.85 -4.75
CA PRO A 242 14.59 29.70 -5.69
C PRO A 242 13.70 28.85 -6.61
N SER A 243 12.43 29.25 -6.68
CA SER A 243 11.41 28.68 -7.56
C SER A 243 11.66 28.98 -9.05
N PRO A 244 11.25 28.09 -9.97
CA PRO A 244 10.72 26.74 -9.72
C PRO A 244 11.85 25.75 -9.43
N ILE A 245 11.59 24.75 -8.56
CA ILE A 245 12.55 23.65 -8.33
C ILE A 245 12.66 22.82 -9.61
N ILE A 246 11.51 22.49 -10.20
CA ILE A 246 11.42 21.66 -11.40
C ILE A 246 10.49 22.35 -12.38
N SER A 247 10.91 22.48 -13.63
CA SER A 247 10.10 23.04 -14.72
C SER A 247 10.17 22.11 -15.93
N PHE A 248 9.01 21.73 -16.47
CA PHE A 248 8.86 21.01 -17.73
C PHE A 248 8.19 21.90 -18.76
N ASN A 249 8.69 21.87 -19.99
CA ASN A 249 8.06 22.55 -21.11
C ASN A 249 7.96 21.61 -22.31
N LYS A 250 6.73 21.24 -22.66
CA LYS A 250 6.38 20.40 -23.82
C LYS A 250 7.14 19.08 -23.87
N VAL A 251 7.22 18.40 -22.73
CA VAL A 251 7.96 17.13 -22.63
C VAL A 251 7.05 15.96 -22.96
N ASP A 252 7.58 15.05 -23.79
CA ASP A 252 6.99 13.74 -24.07
C ASP A 252 7.61 12.68 -23.16
N ILE A 253 6.77 11.98 -22.39
CA ILE A 253 7.17 10.97 -21.41
C ILE A 253 6.76 9.58 -21.91
N GLY A 254 7.68 8.62 -21.94
CA GLY A 254 7.44 7.29 -22.48
C GLY A 254 8.48 6.23 -22.11
N TYR A 255 8.28 5.01 -22.63
CA TYR A 255 9.20 3.88 -22.51
C TYR A 255 9.65 3.40 -23.88
N GLY A 256 10.97 3.40 -24.15
CA GLY A 256 11.51 2.97 -25.44
C GLY A 256 10.91 3.80 -26.58
N SER A 257 10.10 3.17 -27.43
CA SER A 257 9.36 3.83 -28.51
C SER A 257 7.91 4.22 -28.15
N LYS A 258 7.38 3.80 -27.00
CA LYS A 258 5.99 4.05 -26.59
C LYS A 258 5.88 5.33 -25.77
N ILE A 259 5.28 6.36 -26.36
CA ILE A 259 4.94 7.60 -25.65
C ILE A 259 3.67 7.37 -24.81
N ILE A 260 3.74 7.69 -23.51
CA ILE A 260 2.62 7.58 -22.56
C ILE A 260 1.93 8.93 -22.38
N LEU A 261 2.70 10.00 -22.18
CA LEU A 261 2.19 11.35 -22.07
C LEU A 261 2.87 12.24 -23.11
N LYS A 262 2.09 13.16 -23.67
CA LYS A 262 2.57 14.09 -24.68
C LYS A 262 2.42 15.53 -24.23
N ASN A 263 3.39 16.36 -24.59
CA ASN A 263 3.33 17.81 -24.47
C ASN A 263 3.00 18.28 -23.03
N ILE A 264 3.68 17.69 -22.04
CA ILE A 264 3.49 18.05 -20.63
C ILE A 264 4.32 19.30 -20.31
N SER A 265 3.66 20.32 -19.76
CA SER A 265 4.30 21.52 -19.21
C SER A 265 3.82 21.73 -17.79
N GLN A 266 4.74 21.76 -16.82
CA GLN A 266 4.42 21.90 -15.40
C GLN A 266 5.60 22.52 -14.65
N ASN A 267 5.30 23.44 -13.74
CA ASN A 267 6.26 23.96 -12.76
C ASN A 267 5.94 23.37 -11.39
N ILE A 268 6.99 23.07 -10.62
CA ILE A 268 6.92 22.57 -9.25
C ILE A 268 7.73 23.51 -8.36
N ASP A 269 7.07 24.06 -7.35
CA ASP A 269 7.61 25.00 -6.37
C ASP A 269 7.86 24.33 -4.99
N ASN A 270 8.56 25.00 -4.07
CA ASN A 270 8.96 24.42 -2.77
C ASN A 270 7.79 23.91 -1.91
N ASP A 271 6.64 24.58 -1.99
CA ASP A 271 5.47 24.30 -1.15
C ASP A 271 4.45 23.36 -1.81
N ASP A 272 4.73 22.88 -3.02
CA ASP A 272 3.79 22.09 -3.79
C ASP A 272 3.60 20.70 -3.19
N LYS A 273 2.33 20.35 -2.93
CA LYS A 273 1.90 19.00 -2.56
C LYS A 273 1.20 18.36 -3.74
N ILE A 274 1.94 17.53 -4.48
CA ILE A 274 1.46 16.94 -5.73
C ILE A 274 1.04 15.49 -5.52
N ALA A 275 -0.21 15.18 -5.89
CA ALA A 275 -0.71 13.81 -5.94
C ALA A 275 -0.90 13.38 -7.39
N LEU A 276 -0.31 12.23 -7.77
CA LEU A 276 -0.50 11.63 -9.09
C LEU A 276 -1.63 10.60 -9.03
N LEU A 277 -2.74 10.90 -9.71
CA LEU A 277 -3.93 10.06 -9.73
C LEU A 277 -4.11 9.38 -11.09
N GLY A 278 -4.72 8.19 -11.09
CA GLY A 278 -5.08 7.45 -12.30
C GLY A 278 -5.08 5.94 -12.06
N ALA A 279 -5.63 5.17 -12.99
CA ALA A 279 -5.63 3.71 -12.92
C ALA A 279 -4.20 3.12 -12.91
N ASN A 280 -4.04 1.92 -12.38
CA ASN A 280 -2.76 1.22 -12.45
C ASN A 280 -2.41 0.87 -13.91
N GLY A 281 -1.15 1.09 -14.29
CA GLY A 281 -0.71 0.94 -15.69
C GLY A 281 -0.77 2.21 -16.54
N ASN A 282 -1.41 3.30 -16.08
CA ASN A 282 -1.44 4.59 -16.80
C ASN A 282 -0.10 5.37 -16.79
N GLY A 283 0.96 4.78 -16.23
CA GLY A 283 2.30 5.35 -16.26
C GLY A 283 2.63 6.33 -15.13
N LYS A 284 1.93 6.29 -13.98
CA LYS A 284 2.26 7.12 -12.80
C LYS A 284 3.72 6.99 -12.38
N SER A 285 4.22 5.76 -12.26
CA SER A 285 5.64 5.50 -11.95
C SER A 285 6.56 5.95 -13.08
N THR A 286 6.12 5.90 -14.35
CA THR A 286 6.88 6.47 -15.47
C THR A 286 7.07 7.96 -15.28
N VAL A 287 6.00 8.67 -14.91
CA VAL A 287 6.05 10.11 -14.66
C VAL A 287 7.05 10.37 -13.56
N VAL A 288 6.95 9.72 -12.40
CA VAL A 288 7.91 9.91 -11.30
C VAL A 288 9.36 9.62 -11.74
N GLN A 289 9.61 8.52 -12.45
CA GLN A 289 10.96 8.18 -12.91
C GLN A 289 11.50 9.15 -13.96
N SER A 290 10.65 9.66 -14.85
CA SER A 290 11.01 10.71 -15.81
C SER A 290 11.20 12.07 -15.15
N LEU A 291 10.38 12.39 -14.13
CA LEU A 291 10.52 13.57 -13.30
C LEU A 291 11.85 13.59 -12.56
N LEU A 292 12.43 12.42 -12.27
CA LEU A 292 13.72 12.20 -11.60
C LEU A 292 14.91 12.01 -12.56
N PHE A 293 14.69 12.14 -13.88
CA PHE A 293 15.68 11.82 -14.93
C PHE A 293 16.32 10.42 -14.84
N LEU A 294 15.72 9.50 -14.09
CA LEU A 294 16.15 8.09 -13.98
C LEU A 294 15.92 7.31 -15.28
N ARG A 295 15.20 7.90 -16.25
CA ARG A 295 15.01 7.37 -17.60
C ARG A 295 15.11 8.47 -18.66
N ARG A 296 15.69 8.14 -19.81
CA ARG A 296 15.77 9.04 -20.99
C ARG A 296 14.36 9.38 -21.48
N THR A 297 14.01 10.66 -21.49
CA THR A 297 12.84 11.21 -22.22
C THR A 297 13.17 11.34 -23.70
N ILE A 298 12.14 11.22 -24.56
CA ILE A 298 12.32 11.11 -26.01
C ILE A 298 12.63 12.48 -26.64
N GLU A 299 12.07 13.58 -26.11
CA GLU A 299 12.35 14.96 -26.53
C GLU A 299 12.42 15.90 -25.29
N HIS A 300 13.36 16.85 -25.29
CA HIS A 300 13.75 17.63 -24.09
C HIS A 300 13.31 19.11 -24.14
N CYS A 301 12.78 19.60 -23.01
CA CYS A 301 13.12 20.86 -22.35
C CYS A 301 12.57 20.85 -20.91
N GLY A 302 13.38 20.39 -19.96
CA GLY A 302 13.08 20.49 -18.53
C GLY A 302 14.32 20.95 -17.76
N THR A 303 14.13 21.81 -16.77
CA THR A 303 15.22 22.35 -15.92
C THR A 303 14.97 22.01 -14.47
N TRP A 304 16.05 21.67 -13.75
CA TRP A 304 16.05 21.51 -12.30
C TRP A 304 16.92 22.59 -11.67
N ASN A 305 16.57 22.96 -10.44
CA ASN A 305 17.50 23.68 -9.59
C ASN A 305 18.64 22.74 -9.17
N PRO A 306 19.92 22.99 -9.54
CA PRO A 306 21.03 22.08 -9.26
C PRO A 306 21.31 21.89 -7.76
N ASN A 307 20.79 22.78 -6.91
CA ASN A 307 20.92 22.68 -5.46
C ASN A 307 19.77 21.88 -4.81
N SER A 308 18.84 21.34 -5.60
CA SER A 308 17.74 20.52 -5.08
C SER A 308 18.24 19.15 -4.62
N LEU A 309 17.84 18.77 -3.40
CA LEU A 309 17.97 17.41 -2.88
C LEU A 309 16.63 16.71 -3.07
N ILE A 310 16.63 15.61 -3.84
CA ILE A 310 15.42 14.84 -4.10
C ILE A 310 15.56 13.45 -3.48
N TYR A 311 14.55 13.09 -2.70
CA TYR A 311 14.45 11.79 -2.04
C TYR A 311 13.37 10.97 -2.75
N GLN A 312 13.71 9.76 -3.21
CA GLN A 312 12.74 8.80 -3.72
C GLN A 312 12.59 7.64 -2.74
N TYR A 313 11.35 7.23 -2.50
CA TYR A 313 11.03 5.99 -1.81
C TYR A 313 10.48 4.99 -2.84
N GLU A 314 11.02 3.77 -2.85
CA GLU A 314 10.50 2.67 -3.64
C GLU A 314 10.36 1.43 -2.75
N GLU A 315 9.16 0.87 -2.70
CA GLU A 315 8.88 -0.34 -1.95
C GLU A 315 9.38 -1.54 -2.75
N THR A 316 10.62 -1.96 -2.49
CA THR A 316 11.13 -3.27 -2.94
C THR A 316 10.94 -4.28 -1.81
N ASN A 317 10.65 -5.54 -2.16
CA ASN A 317 10.47 -6.62 -1.18
C ASN A 317 11.71 -6.74 -0.27
N GLY A 318 11.62 -6.15 0.93
CA GLY A 318 12.71 -6.04 1.89
C GLY A 318 13.25 -4.60 1.96
N LEU A 319 13.12 -3.99 3.14
CA LEU A 319 13.66 -2.67 3.52
C LEU A 319 15.06 -2.40 2.93
N ASN A 320 15.11 -1.76 1.77
CA ASN A 320 16.29 -1.10 1.24
C ASN A 320 15.84 0.28 0.77
N VAL A 321 16.27 1.30 1.51
CA VAL A 321 16.07 2.71 1.15
C VAL A 321 17.25 3.10 0.28
N GLU A 322 17.05 3.19 -1.04
CA GLU A 322 18.05 3.79 -1.94
C GLU A 322 17.87 5.31 -1.97
N LEU A 323 18.82 6.02 -1.36
CA LEU A 323 18.94 7.47 -1.44
C LEU A 323 19.81 7.80 -2.66
N ASN A 324 19.19 8.05 -3.81
CA ASN A 324 19.92 8.47 -5.01
C ASN A 324 20.15 9.99 -5.00
N GLY A 325 21.42 10.39 -5.02
CA GLY A 325 21.89 11.78 -4.90
C GLY A 325 21.77 12.63 -6.18
N SER A 326 22.23 13.88 -6.06
CA SER A 326 22.10 15.00 -6.99
C SER A 326 22.55 14.69 -8.43
N TYR A 327 21.73 15.09 -9.41
CA TYR A 327 22.07 15.07 -10.84
C TYR A 327 22.44 16.48 -11.32
N CYS A 328 23.67 16.66 -11.81
CA CYS A 328 24.07 17.85 -12.56
C CYS A 328 23.93 17.57 -14.07
N LEU A 329 23.01 18.26 -14.73
CA LEU A 329 22.97 18.35 -16.20
C LEU A 329 23.65 19.66 -16.62
N SER A 330 24.79 19.58 -17.31
CA SER A 330 25.36 20.76 -17.96
C SER A 330 24.56 21.07 -19.23
N LEU A 331 23.97 22.27 -19.29
CA LEU A 331 23.40 22.80 -20.52
C LEU A 331 24.55 23.34 -21.37
N GLY A 332 24.74 22.76 -22.55
CA GLY A 332 25.72 23.23 -23.52
C GLY A 332 25.36 24.63 -24.02
N GLY A 333 26.25 25.58 -23.75
CA GLY A 333 26.33 26.88 -24.42
C GLY A 333 27.79 27.15 -24.77
N SER A 334 28.07 27.31 -26.07
CA SER A 334 29.38 27.66 -26.62
C SER A 334 29.76 29.10 -26.27
N ASP A 335 30.87 29.30 -25.54
CA ASP A 335 32.04 30.05 -26.03
C ASP A 335 33.02 30.44 -24.91
N ASN A 336 34.29 30.11 -25.14
CA ASN A 336 35.53 30.70 -24.61
C ASN A 336 35.51 31.36 -23.22
N ILE A 337 35.91 30.58 -22.20
CA ILE A 337 36.85 31.07 -21.17
C ILE A 337 37.94 30.01 -20.96
N GLN A 338 39.06 30.18 -21.65
CA GLN A 338 40.35 29.65 -21.20
C GLN A 338 40.71 30.36 -19.89
N ASN A 339 40.64 29.63 -18.77
CA ASN A 339 41.70 29.51 -17.75
C ASN A 339 41.10 29.23 -16.37
N GLN A 340 41.76 28.29 -15.70
CA GLN A 340 41.69 27.98 -14.26
C GLN A 340 40.37 27.35 -13.79
N ILE A 341 40.42 26.04 -13.52
CA ILE A 341 40.11 25.46 -12.20
C ILE A 341 40.73 24.06 -12.14
N ALA A 342 41.28 23.76 -10.98
CA ALA A 342 42.05 22.60 -10.56
C ALA A 342 41.30 21.25 -10.71
N PRO A 343 42.02 20.11 -10.71
CA PRO A 343 41.39 18.81 -10.57
C PRO A 343 40.73 18.75 -9.20
N ASP A 344 39.46 18.32 -9.13
CA ASP A 344 38.82 17.62 -8.00
C ASP A 344 37.29 17.86 -8.04
N ALA A 345 36.58 16.94 -8.66
CA ALA A 345 35.17 16.66 -8.37
C ALA A 345 34.90 15.18 -8.67
N SER A 346 35.37 14.32 -7.78
CA SER A 346 34.99 12.91 -7.76
C SER A 346 33.51 12.80 -7.37
N THR A 347 32.65 12.48 -8.35
CA THR A 347 31.26 12.08 -8.10
C THR A 347 31.27 10.86 -7.18
N SER A 348 30.87 11.05 -5.93
CA SER A 348 30.88 10.01 -4.91
C SER A 348 29.45 9.55 -4.66
N ILE A 349 29.11 8.33 -5.07
CA ILE A 349 27.86 7.65 -4.66
C ILE A 349 28.19 6.91 -3.36
N ALA A 350 27.52 7.27 -2.26
CA ALA A 350 27.67 6.57 -0.99
C ALA A 350 26.54 5.55 -0.82
N VAL A 351 26.87 4.26 -0.91
CA VAL A 351 25.99 3.15 -0.54
C VAL A 351 26.35 2.72 0.88
N CYS A 352 25.45 2.91 1.85
CA CYS A 352 25.64 2.36 3.19
C CYS A 352 24.98 0.98 3.30
N SER A 353 25.81 -0.07 3.37
CA SER A 353 25.41 -1.39 3.85
C SER A 353 25.64 -1.48 5.36
N ALA A 354 24.73 -2.12 6.09
CA ALA A 354 24.82 -2.33 7.54
C ALA A 354 26.09 -3.11 7.98
N ASN A 355 26.82 -3.74 7.05
CA ASN A 355 27.99 -4.57 7.35
C ASN A 355 29.30 -4.16 6.63
N GLY A 356 29.44 -2.88 6.24
CA GLY A 356 30.78 -2.26 6.16
C GLY A 356 31.76 -2.72 5.08
N GLU A 357 31.34 -3.30 3.95
CA GLU A 357 32.20 -3.44 2.76
C GLU A 357 31.45 -3.03 1.48
N VAL A 358 32.04 -2.12 0.69
CA VAL A 358 31.50 -1.59 -0.58
C VAL A 358 32.60 -1.63 -1.64
N LYS A 359 32.30 -2.24 -2.79
CA LYS A 359 33.02 -2.06 -4.08
C LYS A 359 32.07 -2.33 -5.24
N VAL A 360 31.57 -1.29 -5.91
CA VAL A 360 31.24 -1.31 -7.34
C VAL A 360 31.42 0.10 -7.91
N GLU A 361 32.28 0.25 -8.92
CA GLU A 361 32.36 1.43 -9.80
C GLU A 361 31.49 1.19 -11.05
N TYR A 362 30.64 2.16 -11.39
CA TYR A 362 30.01 2.21 -12.72
C TYR A 362 30.66 3.32 -13.54
N SER A 363 31.18 2.96 -14.72
CA SER A 363 31.63 3.88 -15.76
C SER A 363 30.63 3.87 -16.92
N PHE A 364 30.25 5.06 -17.40
CA PHE A 364 29.36 5.21 -18.56
C PHE A 364 30.17 5.48 -19.85
N PRO A 365 29.72 5.02 -21.03
CA PRO A 365 30.42 5.23 -22.30
C PRO A 365 30.16 6.61 -22.92
N GLU A 366 31.10 7.07 -23.75
CA GLU A 366 31.16 8.39 -24.40
C GLU A 366 30.08 8.68 -25.46
N LYS A 367 29.76 9.98 -25.55
CA LYS A 367 29.16 10.83 -26.61
C LYS A 367 28.50 10.18 -27.85
N ASP A 368 27.29 10.68 -28.14
CA ASP A 368 26.76 10.78 -29.50
C ASP A 368 26.29 12.24 -29.77
N ASP A 369 27.00 12.93 -30.67
CA ASP A 369 26.86 14.36 -30.99
C ASP A 369 25.69 14.61 -31.98
N SER A 370 24.43 14.53 -31.53
CA SER A 370 23.29 14.88 -32.39
C SER A 370 22.11 15.52 -31.65
N CYS A 371 22.30 16.73 -31.12
CA CYS A 371 21.17 17.62 -30.84
C CYS A 371 21.63 19.09 -30.86
N ALA A 372 21.41 19.78 -31.98
CA ALA A 372 21.61 21.23 -32.11
C ALA A 372 20.26 21.92 -31.92
N CYS A 373 20.10 22.68 -30.83
CA CYS A 373 18.99 23.63 -30.71
C CYS A 373 19.37 24.91 -31.46
N GLN A 374 18.67 25.21 -32.56
CA GLN A 374 18.74 26.53 -33.19
C GLN A 374 17.93 27.52 -32.37
N GLU A 375 18.60 28.56 -31.86
CA GLU A 375 17.97 29.78 -31.37
C GLU A 375 17.13 30.41 -32.49
N THR A 376 15.85 30.65 -32.23
CA THR A 376 15.11 31.68 -32.94
C THR A 376 14.51 32.64 -31.94
N VAL A 377 15.20 33.77 -31.80
CA VAL A 377 14.74 34.98 -31.13
C VAL A 377 13.60 35.59 -31.95
N ALA A 378 12.50 35.92 -31.28
CA ALA A 378 11.67 37.09 -31.55
C ALA A 378 11.01 37.55 -30.25
#